data_AF-A0A814U1T7-F1
#
_entry.id   AF-A0A814U1T7-F1
#
_cell.length_a   1.000
_cell.length_b   1.000
_cell.length_c   1.000
_cell.angle_alpha   90.00
_cell.angle_beta   90.00
_cell.angle_gamma   90.00
#
_symmetry.space_group_name_H-M   'P 1'
#
loop_
_entity.id
_entity.type
_entity.pdbx_description
1 polymer ?
#
loop_
_entity_poly.entity_id
_entity_poly.type
_entity_poly.pdbx_seq_one_letter_code
_entity_poly.pdbx_strand_id
1 'polypeptide(L)' 'MWTQVSPSTLESADSEYIVNKHPEGMTGVGGCWMWQFNTNKAANYMISFVYKRSWEESAIQRAEIEVIVTDP' A
#
# COMPACT_ATOMS: atom_id res chain seq x y z
N MET A 1 -6.29 -1.64 8.67
CA MET A 1 -6.15 -1.40 7.22
C MET A 1 -4.69 -1.09 6.92
N TRP A 2 -4.26 -1.32 5.69
CA TRP A 2 -2.94 -0.89 5.28
C TRP A 2 -2.94 0.61 4.99
N THR A 3 -1.85 1.28 5.30
CA THR A 3 -1.67 2.72 5.08
C THR A 3 -0.23 2.96 4.65
N GLN A 4 -0.05 3.73 3.57
CA GLN A 4 1.26 4.25 3.20
C GLN A 4 1.69 5.28 4.24
N VAL A 5 2.92 5.20 4.73
CA VAL A 5 3.42 6.08 5.79
C VAL A 5 4.72 6.77 5.42
N SER A 6 4.95 7.92 6.05
CA SER A 6 6.19 8.68 5.92
C SER A 6 7.32 8.12 6.80
N PRO A 7 8.59 8.22 6.36
CA PRO A 7 9.01 8.81 5.08
C PRO A 7 8.80 7.82 3.93
N SER A 8 7.92 8.17 3.00
CA SER A 8 7.84 7.54 1.70
C SER A 8 8.43 8.52 0.70
N THR A 9 9.33 8.03 -0.14
CA THR A 9 10.00 8.85 -1.16
C THR A 9 9.21 8.93 -2.47
N LEU A 10 8.10 8.19 -2.56
CA LEU A 10 7.18 8.16 -3.70
C LEU A 10 5.74 8.09 -3.21
N GLU A 11 4.99 9.17 -3.34
CA GLU A 11 3.58 9.22 -2.96
C GLU A 11 2.70 8.43 -3.93
N SER A 12 1.66 7.77 -3.41
CA SER A 12 0.67 7.10 -4.26
C SER A 12 -0.20 8.13 -4.96
N ALA A 13 -0.48 7.89 -6.25
CA ALA A 13 -1.42 8.68 -7.04
C ALA A 13 -2.87 8.28 -6.76
N ASP A 14 -3.09 7.00 -6.44
CA ASP A 14 -4.41 6.45 -6.07
C ASP A 14 -4.24 5.21 -5.18
N SER A 15 -5.31 4.84 -4.46
CA SER A 15 -5.40 3.56 -3.78
C SER A 15 -6.83 3.09 -3.60
N GLU A 16 -7.06 1.78 -3.75
CA GLU A 16 -8.36 1.18 -3.55
C GLU A 16 -8.29 -0.15 -2.77
N TYR A 17 -9.38 -0.52 -2.13
CA TYR A 17 -9.53 -1.82 -1.50
C TYR A 17 -10.40 -2.74 -2.36
N ILE A 18 -9.81 -3.84 -2.79
CA ILE A 18 -10.46 -4.85 -3.62
C ILE A 18 -10.80 -6.04 -2.74
N VAL A 19 -12.09 -6.28 -2.54
CA VAL A 19 -12.58 -7.45 -1.79
C VAL A 19 -12.25 -8.72 -2.58
N ASN A 20 -11.78 -9.76 -1.91
CA ASN A 20 -11.52 -11.05 -2.55
C ASN A 20 -12.79 -11.59 -3.21
N LYS A 21 -12.69 -12.24 -4.37
CA LYS A 21 -13.85 -12.90 -5.00
C LYS A 21 -14.44 -13.95 -4.05
N HIS A 22 -15.75 -13.92 -3.85
CA HIS A 22 -16.49 -14.78 -2.92
C HIS A 22 -17.90 -15.07 -3.45
N PRO A 23 -18.55 -16.16 -3.00
CA PRO A 23 -19.97 -16.39 -3.20
C PRO A 23 -20.84 -15.25 -2.63
N GLU A 24 -22.01 -15.03 -3.23
CA GLU A 24 -22.97 -14.02 -2.76
C GLU A 24 -23.41 -14.27 -1.31
N GLY A 25 -23.58 -13.20 -0.55
CA GLY A 25 -24.03 -13.25 0.84
C GLY A 25 -22.92 -13.45 1.88
N MET A 26 -21.66 -13.66 1.48
CA MET A 26 -20.54 -13.70 2.43
C MET A 26 -20.05 -12.29 2.79
N THR A 27 -19.73 -12.08 4.07
CA THR A 27 -19.12 -10.84 4.58
C THR A 27 -17.81 -11.15 5.30
N GLY A 28 -16.88 -10.18 5.34
CA GLY A 28 -15.63 -10.35 6.10
C GLY A 28 -14.59 -11.26 5.46
N VAL A 29 -14.69 -11.52 4.15
CA VAL A 29 -13.78 -12.39 3.39
C VAL A 29 -12.37 -11.82 3.15
N GLY A 30 -12.11 -10.62 3.67
CA GLY A 30 -10.88 -9.88 3.42
C GLY A 30 -10.76 -9.40 1.98
N GLY A 31 -9.55 -9.05 1.58
CA GLY A 31 -9.27 -8.39 0.31
C GLY A 31 -7.82 -7.94 0.23
N CYS A 32 -7.50 -7.23 -0.84
CA CYS A 32 -6.22 -6.62 -1.10
C CYS A 32 -6.37 -5.10 -1.15
N TRP A 33 -5.38 -4.40 -0.63
CA TRP A 33 -5.27 -2.96 -0.87
C TRP A 33 -4.31 -2.76 -2.04
N MET A 34 -4.76 -2.05 -3.06
CA MET A 34 -3.99 -1.75 -4.27
C MET A 34 -3.59 -0.28 -4.23
N TRP A 35 -2.33 0.01 -4.53
CA TRP A 35 -1.83 1.37 -4.66
C TRP A 35 -1.24 1.56 -6.05
N GLN A 36 -1.52 2.72 -6.64
CA GLN A 36 -0.92 3.13 -7.90
C GLN A 36 0.10 4.23 -7.63
N PHE A 37 1.27 4.11 -8.25
CA PHE A 37 2.35 5.08 -8.17
C PHE A 37 2.71 5.55 -9.56
N ASN A 38 2.97 6.84 -9.72
CA ASN A 38 3.44 7.43 -10.97
C ASN A 38 4.72 8.20 -10.68
N THR A 39 5.77 7.96 -11.47
CA THR A 39 6.99 8.76 -11.46
C THR A 39 7.61 8.80 -12.85
N ASN A 40 8.28 9.91 -13.17
CA ASN A 40 9.06 10.11 -14.38
C ASN A 40 10.55 10.32 -14.07
N LYS A 41 10.97 10.10 -12.82
CA LYS A 41 12.34 10.33 -12.37
C LYS A 41 13.00 9.00 -12.04
N ALA A 42 14.16 8.76 -12.66
CA ALA A 42 15.03 7.67 -12.27
C ALA A 42 15.61 7.91 -10.87
N ALA A 43 15.37 6.96 -9.97
CA ALA A 43 15.84 6.96 -8.59
C ALA A 43 15.54 5.61 -7.93
N ASN A 44 16.16 5.38 -6.77
CA ASN A 44 15.73 4.33 -5.84
C ASN A 44 14.74 4.96 -4.86
N TYR A 45 13.51 4.45 -4.87
CA TYR A 45 12.45 4.84 -3.97
C TYR A 45 12.26 3.78 -2.89
N MET A 46 12.11 4.23 -1.65
CA MET A 46 11.61 3.40 -0.56
C MET A 46 10.15 3.79 -0.27
N ILE A 47 9.29 2.78 -0.28
CA ILE A 47 7.86 2.88 0.04
C ILE A 47 7.58 2.04 1.28
N SER A 48 6.94 2.64 2.28
CA SER A 48 6.65 1.98 3.56
C SER A 48 5.14 1.93 3.79
N PHE A 49 4.65 0.76 4.20
CA PHE A 49 3.27 0.53 4.57
C PHE A 49 3.18 -0.02 5.99
N VAL A 50 2.14 0.38 6.72
CA VAL A 50 1.79 -0.21 8.01
C VAL A 50 0.37 -0.75 7.98
N TYR A 51 0.17 -1.92 8.57
CA TYR A 51 -1.15 -2.46 8.84
C TYR A 51 -1.54 -2.15 10.28
N LYS A 52 -2.53 -1.29 10.47
CA LYS A 52 -3.10 -0.97 11.79
C LYS A 52 -4.53 -0.49 11.71
N ARG A 53 -5.22 -0.44 12.85
CA ARG A 53 -6.45 0.38 12.95
C ARG A 53 -6.05 1.84 13.07
N SER A 54 -6.85 2.74 12.50
CA SER A 54 -6.53 4.16 12.46
C SER A 54 -6.41 4.79 13.85
N TRP A 55 -7.14 4.24 14.84
CA TRP A 55 -7.10 4.66 16.24
C TRP A 55 -6.06 3.94 17.11
N GLU A 56 -5.32 2.97 16.56
CA GLU A 56 -4.25 2.28 17.29
C GLU A 56 -2.88 2.92 17.00
N GLU A 57 -2.05 3.02 18.03
CA GLU A 57 -0.70 3.58 17.91
C GLU A 57 0.26 2.56 17.26
N SER A 58 0.22 1.32 17.74
CA SER A 58 1.10 0.25 17.30
C SER A 58 0.69 -0.33 15.95
N ALA A 59 1.67 -0.53 15.07
CA ALA A 59 1.48 -1.30 13.86
C ALA A 59 1.41 -2.79 14.17
N ILE A 60 0.46 -3.50 13.56
CA ILE A 60 0.37 -4.97 13.60
C ILE A 60 1.40 -5.56 12.65
N GLN A 61 1.55 -4.95 11.47
CA GLN A 61 2.51 -5.38 10.45
C GLN A 61 3.10 -4.16 9.73
N ARG A 62 4.30 -4.34 9.18
CA ARG A 62 4.96 -3.38 8.30
C ARG A 62 5.40 -4.08 7.00
N ALA A 63 5.42 -3.33 5.91
CA ALA A 63 5.99 -3.75 4.65
C ALA A 63 6.82 -2.60 4.08
N GLU A 64 8.00 -2.91 3.58
CA GLU A 64 8.92 -1.95 2.96
C GLU A 64 9.28 -2.49 1.58
N ILE A 65 9.20 -1.62 0.58
CA ILE A 65 9.43 -1.96 -0.82
C ILE A 65 10.44 -0.96 -1.38
N GLU A 66 11.54 -1.48 -1.91
CA GLU A 66 12.46 -0.71 -2.74
C GLU A 66 12.00 -0.80 -4.20
N VAL A 67 11.83 0.36 -4.83
CA VAL A 67 11.49 0.49 -6.25
C VAL A 67 12.63 1.22 -6.94
N ILE A 68 13.31 0.54 -7.85
CA ILE A 68 14.39 1.12 -8.64
C ILE A 68 13.81 1.51 -10.00
N VAL A 69 13.77 2.80 -10.27
CA VAL A 69 13.42 3.34 -11.59
C VAL A 69 14.71 3.72 -12.28
N THR A 70 15.02 3.05 -13.39
CA THR A 70 16.19 3.36 -14.22
C THR A 70 15.76 4.17 -15.43
N ASP A 71 16.66 5.03 -15.91
CA ASP A 71 16.51 5.57 -17.26
C ASP A 71 16.57 4.41 -18.27
N PRO A 72 15.79 4.49 -19.37
CA PRO A 72 15.71 3.44 -20.39
C PRO A 72 17.02 3.22 -21.17
#